data_AF-A0A9E6EZQ3-F1
#
_entry.id   AF-A0A9E6EZQ3-F1
#
_cell.length_a   1.000
_cell.length_b   1.000
_cell.length_c   1.000
_cell.angle_alpha   90.00
_cell.angle_beta   90.00
_cell.angle_gamma   90.00
#
_symmetry.space_group_name_H-M   'P 1'
#
loop_
_entity.id
_entity.type
_entity.pdbx_description
1 polymer ?
#
loop_
_entity_poly.entity_id
_entity_poly.type
_entity_poly.pdbx_seq_one_letter_code
_entity_poly.pdbx_strand_id
1 'polypeptide(L)'
;MSIKGTQTEKNLLKAFAGESQAKNRYTFFSKTAKNEGFEQIAEIFMITAIQEEQHAKIFFKFLEGNPVEITATYPAGRIGTTVENLKAAADGENEEWTSLYPHFSDVAKEEGFSKIATAFKLISKIEAEHEKRYLKFLKNINENNVFQDANEVEWTCRKCGYVHTGK
;
A
#
# COMPACT_ATOMS: atom_id res chain seq x y z
N MET A 1 -19.40 20.95 10.12
CA MET A 1 -20.35 20.36 9.17
C MET A 1 -20.23 18.86 9.31
N SER A 2 -21.36 18.14 9.43
CA SER A 2 -21.35 16.68 9.52
C SER A 2 -21.17 16.06 8.14
N ILE A 3 -20.50 14.91 8.05
CA ILE A 3 -20.37 14.14 6.81
C ILE A 3 -21.54 13.16 6.58
N LYS A 4 -22.46 13.03 7.54
CA LYS A 4 -23.51 12.01 7.50
C LYS A 4 -24.39 12.15 6.25
N GLY A 5 -24.54 11.07 5.50
CA GLY A 5 -25.35 10.99 4.29
C GLY A 5 -24.66 11.51 3.02
N THR A 6 -23.41 11.98 3.13
CA THR A 6 -22.65 12.51 1.99
C THR A 6 -21.96 11.40 1.19
N GLN A 7 -21.51 11.74 -0.03
CA GLN A 7 -20.68 10.81 -0.78
C GLN A 7 -19.29 10.68 -0.16
N THR A 8 -18.77 11.73 0.49
CA THR A 8 -17.51 11.68 1.24
C THR A 8 -17.53 10.66 2.38
N GLU A 9 -18.63 10.52 3.12
CA GLU A 9 -18.76 9.49 4.16
C GLU A 9 -18.63 8.08 3.58
N LYS A 10 -19.30 7.82 2.45
CA LYS A 10 -19.18 6.54 1.75
C LYS A 10 -17.77 6.31 1.21
N ASN A 11 -17.12 7.33 0.67
CA ASN A 11 -15.77 7.24 0.13
C ASN A 11 -14.73 6.97 1.24
N LEU A 12 -14.86 7.61 2.39
CA LEU A 12 -14.05 7.33 3.58
C LEU A 12 -14.21 5.88 4.03
N LEU A 13 -15.43 5.35 4.08
CA LEU A 13 -15.66 3.97 4.48
C LEU A 13 -15.15 2.96 3.44
N LYS A 14 -15.26 3.26 2.14
CA LYS A 14 -14.65 2.47 1.05
C LYS A 14 -13.13 2.43 1.17
N ALA A 15 -12.50 3.59 1.38
CA ALA A 15 -11.06 3.68 1.58
C ALA A 15 -10.62 2.90 2.82
N PHE A 16 -11.28 3.10 3.96
CA PHE A 16 -11.02 2.32 5.18
C PHE A 16 -11.10 0.80 4.94
N ALA A 17 -12.12 0.34 4.21
CA ALA A 17 -12.29 -1.07 3.88
C ALA A 17 -11.20 -1.57 2.91
N GLY A 18 -10.79 -0.77 1.92
CA GLY A 18 -9.68 -1.07 1.00
C GLY A 18 -8.35 -1.22 1.74
N GLU A 19 -7.98 -0.19 2.52
CA GLU A 19 -6.75 -0.14 3.33
C GLU A 19 -6.66 -1.28 4.33
N SER A 20 -7.78 -1.59 5.01
CA SER A 20 -7.86 -2.72 5.95
C SER A 20 -7.60 -4.06 5.26
N GLN A 21 -8.02 -4.20 4.01
CA GLN A 21 -7.74 -5.39 3.21
C GLN A 21 -6.31 -5.39 2.66
N ALA A 22 -5.80 -4.24 2.20
CA ALA A 22 -4.42 -4.07 1.72
C ALA A 22 -3.40 -4.45 2.80
N LYS A 23 -3.56 -3.91 4.02
CA LYS A 23 -2.78 -4.29 5.21
C LYS A 23 -2.70 -5.81 5.42
N ASN A 24 -3.84 -6.50 5.30
CA ASN A 24 -3.87 -7.95 5.47
C ASN A 24 -3.18 -8.68 4.31
N ARG A 25 -3.45 -8.30 3.05
CA ARG A 25 -2.77 -8.87 1.88
C ARG A 25 -1.26 -8.71 1.99
N TYR A 26 -0.76 -7.53 2.32
CA TYR A 26 0.67 -7.26 2.46
C TYR A 26 1.30 -8.04 3.61
N THR A 27 0.58 -8.22 4.72
CA THR A 27 1.02 -9.13 5.79
C THR A 27 1.15 -10.58 5.31
N PHE A 28 0.26 -11.04 4.43
CA PHE A 28 0.35 -12.39 3.85
C PHE A 28 1.50 -12.50 2.85
N PHE A 29 1.65 -11.50 1.98
CA PHE A 29 2.72 -11.44 0.97
C PHE A 29 4.10 -11.36 1.60
N SER A 30 4.23 -10.67 2.75
CA SER A 30 5.44 -10.65 3.57
C SER A 30 5.87 -12.06 3.97
N LYS A 31 4.93 -12.91 4.42
CA LYS A 31 5.23 -14.30 4.80
C LYS A 31 5.69 -15.12 3.61
N THR A 32 5.05 -14.96 2.45
CA THR A 32 5.48 -15.64 1.21
C THR A 32 6.90 -15.23 0.82
N ALA A 33 7.17 -13.92 0.77
CA ALA A 33 8.50 -13.41 0.45
C ALA A 33 9.58 -13.95 1.37
N LYS A 34 9.27 -14.05 2.67
CA LYS A 34 10.18 -14.65 3.64
C LYS A 34 10.45 -16.13 3.36
N ASN A 35 9.41 -16.91 3.08
CA ASN A 35 9.54 -18.34 2.77
C ASN A 35 10.32 -18.60 1.48
N GLU A 36 10.26 -17.68 0.52
CA GLU A 36 11.03 -17.73 -0.73
C GLU A 36 12.46 -17.16 -0.59
N GLY A 37 12.87 -16.74 0.61
CA GLY A 37 14.22 -16.25 0.90
C GLY A 37 14.44 -14.75 0.67
N PHE A 38 13.39 -14.01 0.30
CA PHE A 38 13.44 -12.57 0.06
C PHE A 38 13.20 -11.75 1.34
N GLU A 39 14.11 -11.86 2.30
CA GLU A 39 13.96 -11.22 3.64
C GLU A 39 13.76 -9.69 3.56
N GLN A 40 14.45 -9.00 2.64
CA GLN A 40 14.26 -7.54 2.46
C GLN A 40 12.85 -7.22 1.94
N ILE A 41 12.36 -7.99 0.97
CA ILE A 41 11.02 -7.77 0.39
C ILE A 41 9.94 -8.11 1.41
N ALA A 42 10.16 -9.17 2.21
CA ALA A 42 9.27 -9.53 3.30
C ALA A 42 9.10 -8.38 4.31
N GLU A 43 10.20 -7.75 4.71
CA GLU A 43 10.18 -6.61 5.62
C GLU A 43 9.49 -5.40 4.99
N ILE A 44 9.75 -5.12 3.72
CA ILE A 44 9.08 -4.03 3.01
C ILE A 44 7.57 -4.22 2.96
N PHE A 45 7.07 -5.42 2.62
CA PHE A 45 5.63 -5.70 2.69
C PHE A 45 5.06 -5.45 4.09
N MET A 46 5.79 -5.82 5.15
CA MET A 46 5.33 -5.59 6.52
C MET A 46 5.32 -4.10 6.89
N ILE A 47 6.33 -3.34 6.46
CA ILE A 47 6.38 -1.89 6.64
C ILE A 47 5.20 -1.25 5.92
N THR A 48 4.95 -1.59 4.64
CA THR A 48 3.79 -1.07 3.89
C THR A 48 2.48 -1.44 4.60
N ALA A 49 2.34 -2.68 5.10
CA ALA A 49 1.14 -3.08 5.84
C ALA A 49 0.86 -2.21 7.08
N ILE A 50 1.91 -1.80 7.80
CA ILE A 50 1.79 -0.89 8.96
C ILE A 50 1.45 0.54 8.51
N GLN A 51 1.93 0.96 7.33
CA GLN A 51 1.60 2.24 6.72
C GLN A 51 0.11 2.28 6.32
N GLU A 52 -0.42 1.23 5.67
CA GLU A 52 -1.85 1.10 5.35
C GLU A 52 -2.72 1.09 6.60
N GLU A 53 -2.25 0.51 7.70
CA GLU A 53 -2.94 0.62 8.99
C GLU A 53 -3.06 2.09 9.44
N GLN A 54 -2.03 2.92 9.22
CA GLN A 54 -2.11 4.34 9.53
C GLN A 54 -3.04 5.09 8.57
N HIS A 55 -3.04 4.75 7.28
CA HIS A 55 -3.97 5.33 6.31
C HIS A 55 -5.43 5.02 6.69
N ALA A 56 -5.72 3.74 6.93
CA ALA A 56 -7.02 3.28 7.43
C ALA A 56 -7.42 4.04 8.70
N LYS A 57 -6.51 4.19 9.67
CA LYS A 57 -6.77 4.90 10.92
C LYS A 57 -7.07 6.38 10.70
N ILE A 58 -6.42 7.04 9.74
CA ILE A 58 -6.71 8.44 9.39
C ILE A 58 -8.11 8.54 8.79
N PHE A 59 -8.46 7.71 7.81
CA PHE A 59 -9.80 7.72 7.21
C PHE A 59 -10.89 7.40 8.24
N PHE A 60 -10.67 6.40 9.09
CA PHE A 60 -11.62 5.98 10.11
C PHE A 60 -11.92 7.09 11.14
N LYS A 61 -10.92 7.92 11.49
CA LYS A 61 -11.10 9.05 12.42
C LYS A 61 -12.03 10.16 11.91
N PHE A 62 -12.28 10.22 10.59
CA PHE A 62 -13.24 11.18 10.03
C PHE A 62 -14.68 10.68 10.11
N LEU A 63 -14.92 9.38 10.32
CA LEU A 63 -16.25 8.79 10.39
C LEU A 63 -16.93 9.12 11.74
N GLU A 64 -18.25 9.32 11.71
CA GLU A 64 -19.05 9.77 12.87
C GLU A 64 -19.70 8.61 13.65
N GLY A 65 -19.44 7.35 13.28
CA GLY A 65 -19.79 6.16 14.07
C GLY A 65 -21.16 5.52 13.79
N ASN A 66 -21.92 6.02 12.82
CA ASN A 66 -23.15 5.36 12.36
C ASN A 66 -22.89 4.31 11.27
N PRO A 67 -23.72 3.25 11.17
CA PRO A 67 -23.63 2.29 10.07
C PRO A 67 -23.87 2.96 8.72
N VAL A 68 -23.04 2.64 7.73
CA VAL A 68 -23.12 3.15 6.36
C VAL A 68 -22.96 1.98 5.41
N GLU A 69 -23.87 1.84 4.45
CA GLU A 69 -23.75 0.85 3.39
C GLU A 69 -22.81 1.36 2.29
N ILE A 70 -21.93 0.48 1.81
CA ILE A 70 -21.04 0.74 0.68
C ILE A 70 -21.15 -0.38 -0.35
N THR A 71 -20.97 -0.03 -1.62
CA THR A 71 -20.74 -0.98 -2.72
C THR A 71 -19.37 -0.67 -3.33
N ALA A 72 -18.50 -1.68 -3.36
CA ALA A 72 -17.14 -1.61 -3.90
C ALA A 72 -16.69 -3.01 -4.33
N THR A 73 -15.71 -3.06 -5.23
CA THR A 73 -15.04 -4.29 -5.65
C THR A 73 -13.69 -4.37 -4.97
N TYR A 74 -13.28 -5.58 -4.60
CA TYR A 74 -11.98 -5.83 -3.98
C TYR A 74 -11.31 -7.05 -4.61
N PRO A 75 -9.97 -7.18 -4.51
CA PRO A 75 -9.27 -8.38 -4.94
C PRO A 75 -9.77 -9.62 -4.21
N ALA A 76 -10.38 -10.55 -4.95
CA ALA A 76 -10.90 -11.81 -4.43
C ALA A 76 -9.79 -12.89 -4.31
N GLY A 77 -8.71 -12.55 -3.60
CA GLY A 77 -7.48 -13.35 -3.61
C GLY A 77 -6.74 -13.27 -4.96
N ARG A 78 -5.67 -14.04 -5.17
CA ARG A 78 -5.06 -15.08 -4.33
C ARG A 78 -3.73 -14.64 -3.71
N ILE A 79 -3.18 -15.45 -2.79
CA ILE A 79 -1.76 -15.38 -2.44
C ILE A 79 -0.99 -16.21 -3.48
N GLY A 80 -0.12 -15.55 -4.25
CA GLY A 80 0.76 -16.19 -5.24
C GLY A 80 2.21 -16.23 -4.76
N THR A 81 3.13 -16.36 -5.72
CA THR A 81 4.59 -16.19 -5.53
C THR A 81 4.94 -14.74 -5.17
N THR A 82 6.16 -14.47 -4.68
CA THR A 82 6.59 -13.08 -4.40
C THR A 82 6.48 -12.16 -5.61
N VAL A 83 6.79 -12.66 -6.80
CA VAL A 83 6.68 -11.91 -8.07
C VAL A 83 5.23 -11.53 -8.36
N GLU A 84 4.32 -12.50 -8.31
CA GLU A 84 2.88 -12.26 -8.51
C GLU A 84 2.32 -11.29 -7.45
N ASN A 85 2.75 -11.44 -6.20
CA ASN A 85 2.30 -10.60 -5.09
C ASN A 85 2.81 -9.16 -5.21
N LEU A 86 4.06 -8.95 -5.61
CA LEU A 86 4.62 -7.61 -5.87
C LEU A 86 3.87 -6.91 -7.00
N LYS A 87 3.55 -7.65 -8.07
CA LYS A 87 2.76 -7.11 -9.19
C LYS A 87 1.35 -6.75 -8.74
N ALA A 88 0.67 -7.64 -8.03
CA ALA A 88 -0.68 -7.40 -7.52
C ALA A 88 -0.72 -6.23 -6.51
N ALA A 89 0.30 -6.08 -5.67
CA ALA A 89 0.43 -4.93 -4.78
C ALA A 89 0.61 -3.63 -5.57
N ALA A 90 1.57 -3.59 -6.51
CA ALA A 90 1.79 -2.43 -7.36
C ALA A 90 0.53 -2.02 -8.14
N ASP A 91 -0.23 -2.97 -8.67
CA ASP A 91 -1.48 -2.67 -9.39
C ASP A 91 -2.57 -2.08 -8.48
N GLY A 92 -2.67 -2.55 -7.23
CA GLY A 92 -3.58 -1.98 -6.23
C GLY A 92 -3.20 -0.55 -5.84
N GLU A 93 -1.92 -0.32 -5.52
CA GLU A 93 -1.40 1.02 -5.22
C GLU A 93 -1.66 1.97 -6.40
N ASN A 94 -1.43 1.50 -7.64
CA ASN A 94 -1.64 2.27 -8.85
C ASN A 94 -3.08 2.76 -8.99
N GLU A 95 -4.06 1.86 -8.81
CA GLU A 95 -5.48 2.23 -8.85
C GLU A 95 -5.80 3.31 -7.80
N GLU A 96 -5.24 3.16 -6.59
CA GLU A 96 -5.46 4.06 -5.48
C GLU A 96 -4.95 5.48 -5.77
N TRP A 97 -3.70 5.63 -6.21
CA TRP A 97 -3.14 6.98 -6.41
C TRP A 97 -3.49 7.62 -7.74
N THR A 98 -3.77 6.86 -8.80
CA THR A 98 -4.07 7.44 -10.13
C THR A 98 -5.54 7.79 -10.30
N SER A 99 -6.44 7.06 -9.61
CA SER A 99 -7.87 7.13 -9.87
C SER A 99 -8.68 7.32 -8.59
N LEU A 100 -8.57 6.39 -7.64
CA LEU A 100 -9.51 6.31 -6.51
C LEU A 100 -9.40 7.51 -5.56
N TYR A 101 -8.20 7.75 -5.00
CA TYR A 101 -7.98 8.82 -4.03
C TYR A 101 -8.00 10.23 -4.62
N PRO A 102 -7.53 10.48 -5.85
CA PRO A 102 -7.82 11.75 -6.54
C PRO A 102 -9.32 12.02 -6.65
N HIS A 103 -10.11 11.04 -7.11
CA HIS A 103 -11.56 11.20 -7.22
C HIS A 103 -12.22 11.44 -5.84
N PHE A 104 -11.82 10.71 -4.80
CA PHE A 104 -12.35 10.91 -3.45
C PHE A 104 -11.96 12.27 -2.87
N SER A 105 -10.77 12.77 -3.20
CA SER A 105 -10.32 14.12 -2.82
C SER A 105 -11.19 15.20 -3.46
N ASP A 106 -11.51 15.06 -4.76
CA ASP A 106 -12.33 16.02 -5.49
C ASP A 106 -13.76 16.05 -4.95
N VAL A 107 -14.40 14.89 -4.72
CA VAL A 107 -15.73 14.81 -4.09
C VAL A 107 -15.74 15.48 -2.72
N ALA A 108 -14.73 15.19 -1.87
CA ALA A 108 -14.63 15.81 -0.56
C ALA A 108 -14.46 17.33 -0.64
N LYS A 109 -13.76 17.83 -1.65
CA LYS A 109 -13.60 19.27 -1.88
C LYS A 109 -14.90 19.92 -2.35
N GLU A 110 -15.63 19.27 -3.27
CA GLU A 110 -16.93 19.72 -3.77
C GLU A 110 -17.98 19.81 -2.66
N GLU A 111 -17.99 18.83 -1.75
CA GLU A 111 -18.88 18.80 -0.58
C GLU A 111 -18.40 19.71 0.58
N GLY A 112 -17.27 20.42 0.41
CA GLY A 112 -16.77 21.41 1.38
C GLY A 112 -15.89 20.85 2.50
N PHE A 113 -15.48 19.58 2.42
CA PHE A 113 -14.63 18.89 3.40
C PHE A 113 -13.14 18.97 3.08
N SER A 114 -12.59 20.19 3.08
CA SER A 114 -11.20 20.47 2.68
C SER A 114 -10.13 19.65 3.42
N LYS A 115 -10.34 19.34 4.72
CA LYS A 115 -9.42 18.49 5.50
C LYS A 115 -9.41 17.05 5.01
N ILE A 116 -10.57 16.49 4.68
CA ILE A 116 -10.71 15.12 4.15
C ILE A 116 -10.12 15.05 2.74
N ALA A 117 -10.42 16.05 1.90
CA ALA A 117 -9.82 16.16 0.57
C ALA A 117 -8.28 16.18 0.65
N THR A 118 -7.73 16.93 1.60
CA THR A 118 -6.27 16.99 1.84
C THR A 118 -5.72 15.63 2.29
N ALA A 119 -6.42 14.91 3.18
CA ALA A 119 -5.99 13.59 3.62
C ALA A 119 -5.89 12.61 2.44
N PHE A 120 -6.92 12.50 1.60
CA PHE A 120 -6.88 11.67 0.40
C PHE A 120 -5.74 12.05 -0.55
N LYS A 121 -5.51 13.35 -0.77
CA LYS A 121 -4.43 13.82 -1.65
C LYS A 121 -3.04 13.50 -1.11
N LEU A 122 -2.85 13.58 0.21
CA LEU A 122 -1.55 13.28 0.82
C LEU A 122 -1.29 11.77 0.83
N ILE A 123 -2.29 10.96 1.17
CA ILE A 123 -2.20 9.50 1.17
C ILE A 123 -1.97 8.97 -0.26
N SER A 124 -2.68 9.51 -1.26
CA SER A 124 -2.43 9.23 -2.70
C SER A 124 -0.96 9.42 -3.12
N LYS A 125 -0.25 10.42 -2.58
CA LYS A 125 1.18 10.59 -2.89
C LYS A 125 2.07 9.53 -2.26
N ILE A 126 1.64 8.97 -1.13
CA ILE A 126 2.34 7.89 -0.43
C ILE A 126 2.19 6.58 -1.21
N GLU A 127 0.98 6.28 -1.69
CA GLU A 127 0.72 5.06 -2.48
C GLU A 127 1.52 5.04 -3.79
N ALA A 128 1.75 6.21 -4.40
CA ALA A 128 2.66 6.32 -5.55
C ALA A 128 4.11 5.90 -5.22
N GLU A 129 4.60 6.18 -4.01
CA GLU A 129 5.90 5.71 -3.56
C GLU A 129 5.88 4.22 -3.16
N HIS A 130 4.76 3.71 -2.65
CA HIS A 130 4.56 2.27 -2.43
C HIS A 130 4.63 1.49 -3.74
N GLU A 131 3.88 1.90 -4.77
CA GLU A 131 3.91 1.30 -6.10
C GLU A 131 5.34 1.28 -6.65
N LYS A 132 5.98 2.45 -6.69
CA LYS A 132 7.34 2.61 -7.21
C LYS A 132 8.34 1.68 -6.49
N ARG A 133 8.19 1.50 -5.18
CA ARG A 133 9.00 0.56 -4.40
C ARG A 133 8.73 -0.89 -4.81
N TYR A 134 7.47 -1.29 -4.97
CA TYR A 134 7.11 -2.64 -5.42
C TYR A 134 7.61 -2.93 -6.84
N LEU A 135 7.45 -1.99 -7.77
CA LEU A 135 7.96 -2.11 -9.14
C LEU A 135 9.48 -2.21 -9.18
N LYS A 136 10.19 -1.50 -8.31
CA LYS A 136 11.65 -1.62 -8.20
C LYS A 136 12.06 -3.03 -7.75
N PHE A 137 11.41 -3.60 -6.74
CA PHE A 137 11.71 -4.98 -6.31
C PHE A 137 11.34 -6.00 -7.37
N LEU A 138 10.20 -5.83 -8.03
CA LEU A 138 9.77 -6.69 -9.13
C LEU A 138 10.79 -6.70 -10.26
N LYS A 139 11.29 -5.51 -10.65
CA LYS A 139 12.36 -5.36 -11.64
C LYS A 139 13.63 -6.10 -11.19
N ASN A 140 14.06 -5.91 -9.95
CA ASN A 140 15.27 -6.56 -9.43
C ASN A 140 15.16 -8.09 -9.46
N ILE A 141 14.00 -8.67 -9.13
CA ILE A 141 13.80 -10.12 -9.23
C ILE A 141 13.90 -10.57 -10.70
N ASN A 142 13.20 -9.89 -11.60
CA ASN A 142 13.18 -10.27 -13.02
C ASN A 142 14.55 -10.17 -13.70
N GLU A 143 15.39 -9.24 -13.24
CA GLU A 143 16.76 -9.05 -13.74
C GLU A 143 17.80 -9.87 -12.96
N ASN A 144 17.37 -10.70 -11.99
CA ASN A 144 18.22 -11.42 -11.04
C ASN A 144 19.15 -10.55 -10.19
N ASN A 145 18.87 -9.26 -10.05
CA ASN A 145 19.69 -8.26 -9.34
C ASN A 145 19.30 -8.10 -7.85
N VAL A 146 18.73 -9.12 -7.22
CA VAL A 146 18.37 -9.07 -5.79
C VAL A 146 19.58 -9.29 -4.88
N PHE A 147 20.49 -10.17 -5.31
CA PHE A 147 21.68 -10.59 -4.55
C PHE A 147 22.97 -10.47 -5.38
N GLN A 148 22.94 -9.64 -6.42
CA GLN A 148 24.08 -9.29 -7.26
C GLN A 148 23.89 -7.86 -7.79
N ASP A 149 24.99 -7.16 -8.02
CA ASP A 149 25.08 -5.85 -8.67
C ASP A 149 26.21 -5.89 -9.72
N ALA A 150 26.10 -5.06 -10.75
CA ALA A 150 27.15 -4.94 -11.76
C ALA A 150 28.42 -4.27 -11.22
N ASN A 151 28.23 -3.39 -10.22
CA ASN A 151 29.27 -2.63 -9.54
C ASN A 151 29.58 -3.25 -8.17
N GLU A 152 30.75 -2.93 -7.63
CA GLU A 152 31.06 -3.30 -6.25
C GLU A 152 30.22 -2.43 -5.30
N VAL A 153 29.47 -3.09 -4.41
CA VAL A 153 28.57 -2.46 -3.44
C VAL A 153 28.76 -3.08 -2.06
N GLU A 154 28.24 -2.40 -1.04
CA GLU A 154 28.17 -2.94 0.32
C GLU A 154 26.84 -3.66 0.55
N TRP A 155 26.93 -4.96 0.83
CA TRP A 155 25.80 -5.81 1.20
C TRP A 155 25.76 -5.98 2.72
N THR A 156 24.67 -5.57 3.34
CA THR A 156 24.50 -5.70 4.79
C THR A 156 23.57 -6.86 5.13
N CYS A 157 24.09 -7.82 5.91
CA CYS A 157 23.30 -8.90 6.47
C CYS A 157 22.26 -8.34 7.46
N ARG A 158 20.96 -8.48 7.12
CA ARG A 158 19.85 -7.98 7.95
C ARG A 158 19.74 -8.67 9.32
N LYS A 159 20.39 -9.83 9.50
CA LYS A 159 20.33 -10.62 10.74
C LYS A 159 21.35 -10.18 11.79
N CYS A 160 22.58 -9.88 11.38
CA CYS A 160 23.69 -9.61 12.32
C CYS A 160 24.49 -8.34 12.01
N GLY A 161 24.20 -7.65 10.91
CA GLY A 161 24.92 -6.43 10.52
C GLY A 161 26.29 -6.66 9.88
N TYR A 162 26.69 -7.91 9.59
CA TYR A 162 27.89 -8.18 8.80
C TYR A 162 27.79 -7.47 7.44
N VAL A 163 28.86 -6.77 7.06
CA VAL A 163 28.98 -6.07 5.78
C VAL A 163 29.93 -6.85 4.87
N HIS A 164 29.45 -7.17 3.68
CA HIS A 164 30.23 -7.76 2.60
C HIS A 164 30.37 -6.75 1.47
N THR A 165 31.59 -6.43 1.07
CA THR A 165 31.86 -5.64 -0.13
C THR A 165 32.06 -6.58 -1.31
N GLY A 166 31.24 -6.46 -2.34
CA GLY A 166 31.27 -7.37 -3.49
C GLY A 166 30.29 -6.96 -4.59
N LYS A 167 30.29 -7.73 -5.67
CA LYS A 167 29.34 -7.60 -6.79
C LYS A 167 28.18 -8.55 -6.55
#